data_AF-A0A1V2IGH3-F1
#
_entry.id   AF-A0A1V2IGH3-F1
#
_cell.length_a   1.000
_cell.length_b   1.000
_cell.length_c   1.000
_cell.angle_alpha   90.00
_cell.angle_beta   90.00
_cell.angle_gamma   90.00
#
_symmetry.space_group_name_H-M   'P 1'
#
loop_
_entity.id
_entity.type
_entity.pdbx_description
1 polymer ?
#
loop_
_entity_poly.entity_id
_entity_poly.type
_entity_poly.pdbx_seq_one_letter_code
_entity_poly.pdbx_strand_id
1 'polypeptide(L)'
;MLDRLRARVRLRPEQRLPITKAADVLETTPRMLRYRESLGLVTAARSPGGHREYGERELLAAAYADELERRYQISPSDLAFAVRVLAEPAVAADVRRLGELTRRINTPPPVAALDFEAQKARRLLDLP
;
A
#
# COMPACT_ATOMS: atom_id res chain seq x y z
N MET A 1 0.12 -12.73 -9.97
CA MET A 1 -0.86 -12.54 -8.87
C MET A 1 -1.93 -11.53 -9.26
N LEU A 2 -1.54 -10.28 -9.50
CA LEU A 2 -2.47 -9.20 -9.90
C LEU A 2 -3.24 -9.54 -11.18
N ASP A 3 -2.63 -10.25 -12.14
CA ASP A 3 -3.30 -10.65 -13.38
C ASP A 3 -4.43 -11.67 -13.16
N ARG A 4 -4.31 -12.56 -12.16
CA ARG A 4 -5.42 -13.46 -11.75
C ARG A 4 -6.57 -12.66 -11.16
N LEU A 5 -6.26 -11.65 -10.33
CA LEU A 5 -7.28 -10.77 -9.76
C LEU A 5 -7.97 -9.95 -10.85
N ARG A 6 -7.22 -9.40 -11.81
CA ARG A 6 -7.78 -8.72 -12.99
C ARG A 6 -8.74 -9.60 -13.77
N ALA A 7 -8.37 -10.87 -14.00
CA ALA A 7 -9.26 -11.81 -14.67
C ALA A 7 -10.57 -12.04 -13.90
N ARG A 8 -10.53 -12.07 -12.56
CA ARG A 8 -11.71 -12.25 -11.69
C ARG A 8 -12.64 -11.04 -11.68
N VAL A 9 -12.10 -9.82 -11.67
CA VAL A 9 -12.89 -8.58 -11.50
C VAL A 9 -13.12 -7.82 -12.81
N ARG A 10 -12.82 -8.45 -13.95
CA ARG A 10 -12.88 -7.81 -15.27
C ARG A 10 -14.30 -7.30 -15.54
N LEU A 11 -14.41 -6.02 -15.84
CA LEU A 11 -15.64 -5.36 -16.28
C LEU A 11 -15.41 -4.69 -17.62
N ARG A 12 -16.50 -4.30 -18.29
CA ARG A 12 -16.36 -3.35 -19.40
C ARG A 12 -15.94 -1.97 -18.84
N PRO A 13 -15.15 -1.16 -19.56
CA PRO A 13 -14.66 0.12 -19.05
C PRO A 13 -15.76 1.07 -18.53
N GLU A 14 -16.92 1.06 -19.18
CA GLU A 14 -18.11 1.86 -18.83
C GLU A 14 -18.96 1.26 -17.71
N GLN A 15 -18.78 -0.02 -17.41
CA GLN A 15 -19.61 -0.74 -16.48
C GLN A 15 -19.21 -0.42 -15.04
N ARG A 16 -20.21 -0.05 -14.23
CA ARG A 16 -20.05 0.20 -12.80
C ARG A 16 -21.11 -0.55 -12.03
N LEU A 17 -20.74 -1.06 -10.87
CA LEU A 17 -21.60 -1.88 -10.03
C LEU A 17 -22.04 -1.11 -8.79
N PRO A 18 -23.32 -1.21 -8.37
CA PRO A 18 -23.72 -0.76 -7.04
C PRO A 18 -23.06 -1.64 -5.97
N ILE A 19 -22.98 -1.13 -4.73
CA ILE A 19 -22.23 -1.78 -3.64
C ILE A 19 -22.59 -3.25 -3.40
N THR A 20 -23.86 -3.63 -3.52
CA THR A 20 -24.29 -5.02 -3.33
C THR A 20 -23.68 -5.93 -4.39
N LYS A 21 -23.77 -5.55 -5.67
CA LYS A 21 -23.17 -6.32 -6.77
C LYS A 21 -21.65 -6.33 -6.73
N ALA A 22 -21.04 -5.24 -6.32
CA ALA A 22 -19.60 -5.19 -6.09
C ALA A 22 -19.16 -6.16 -4.98
N ALA A 23 -19.94 -6.24 -3.89
CA ALA A 23 -19.66 -7.16 -2.79
C ALA A 23 -19.80 -8.63 -3.24
N ASP A 24 -20.83 -8.94 -4.03
CA ASP A 24 -21.03 -10.28 -4.61
C ASP A 24 -19.83 -10.71 -5.46
N VAL A 25 -19.37 -9.85 -6.39
CA VAL A 25 -18.21 -10.13 -7.27
C VAL A 25 -16.93 -10.37 -6.46
N LEU A 26 -16.78 -9.67 -5.34
CA LEU A 26 -15.60 -9.74 -4.48
C LEU A 26 -15.71 -10.84 -3.41
N GLU A 27 -16.82 -11.56 -3.34
CA GLU A 27 -17.11 -12.56 -2.31
C GLU A 27 -16.95 -11.97 -0.89
N THR A 28 -17.47 -10.76 -0.69
CA THR A 28 -17.41 -10.04 0.58
C THR A 28 -18.77 -9.42 0.93
N THR A 29 -18.83 -8.64 2.01
CA THR A 29 -20.05 -7.95 2.41
C THR A 29 -20.04 -6.48 2.01
N PRO A 30 -21.21 -5.87 1.74
CA PRO A 30 -21.31 -4.41 1.53
C PRO A 30 -20.76 -3.60 2.71
N ARG A 31 -20.86 -4.13 3.94
CA ARG A 31 -20.27 -3.52 5.14
C ARG A 31 -18.75 -3.47 5.04
N MET A 32 -18.12 -4.55 4.58
CA MET A 32 -16.68 -4.62 4.43
C MET A 32 -16.16 -3.65 3.35
N LEU A 33 -16.87 -3.51 2.23
CA LEU A 33 -16.53 -2.50 1.23
C LEU A 33 -16.62 -1.07 1.76
N ARG A 34 -17.67 -0.75 2.55
CA ARG A 34 -17.76 0.56 3.22
C ARG A 34 -16.62 0.78 4.21
N TYR A 35 -16.23 -0.26 4.95
CA TYR A 35 -15.13 -0.15 5.90
C TYR A 35 -13.80 0.11 5.18
N ARG A 36 -13.49 -0.62 4.09
CA ARG A 36 -12.29 -0.36 3.26
C ARG A 36 -12.32 1.04 2.63
N GLU A 37 -13.49 1.52 2.21
CA GLU A 37 -13.65 2.90 1.73
C GLU A 37 -13.37 3.94 2.82
N SER A 38 -13.88 3.72 4.04
CA SER A 38 -13.62 4.62 5.18
C SER A 38 -12.14 4.69 5.58
N LEU A 39 -11.37 3.65 5.26
CA LEU A 39 -9.93 3.59 5.47
C LEU A 39 -9.11 4.14 4.28
N GLY A 40 -9.75 4.50 3.17
CA GLY A 40 -9.07 4.97 1.96
C GLY A 40 -8.42 3.86 1.12
N LEU A 41 -8.70 2.59 1.40
CA LEU A 41 -8.18 1.46 0.61
C LEU A 41 -8.90 1.30 -0.74
N VAL A 42 -10.12 1.82 -0.84
CA VAL A 42 -10.95 1.80 -2.06
C VAL A 42 -11.72 3.10 -2.14
N THR A 43 -11.66 3.82 -3.26
CA THR A 43 -12.43 5.06 -3.44
C THR A 43 -13.57 4.82 -4.41
N ALA A 44 -14.78 4.59 -3.88
CA ALA A 44 -15.97 4.46 -4.70
C ALA A 44 -16.28 5.79 -5.41
N ALA A 45 -16.64 5.71 -6.68
CA ALA A 45 -17.22 6.87 -7.34
C ALA A 45 -18.68 7.04 -6.92
N ARG A 46 -19.23 8.21 -7.25
CA ARG A 46 -20.64 8.53 -7.00
C ARG A 46 -21.39 8.65 -8.31
N SER A 47 -22.55 8.02 -8.38
CA SER A 47 -23.52 8.23 -9.46
C SER A 47 -24.10 9.65 -9.38
N PRO A 48 -24.76 10.16 -10.42
CA PRO A 48 -25.46 11.45 -10.37
C PRO A 48 -26.49 11.54 -9.23
N GLY A 49 -27.08 10.41 -8.85
CA GLY A 49 -28.00 10.30 -7.71
C GLY A 49 -27.32 10.08 -6.36
N GLY A 50 -25.99 10.22 -6.25
CA GLY A 50 -25.22 10.12 -5.00
C GLY A 50 -24.91 8.69 -4.51
N HIS A 51 -25.27 7.67 -5.28
CA HIS A 51 -25.05 6.27 -4.89
C HIS A 51 -23.60 5.84 -5.18
N ARG A 52 -23.08 4.89 -4.40
CA ARG A 52 -21.73 4.32 -4.61
C ARG A 52 -21.69 3.43 -5.83
N GLU A 53 -20.70 3.66 -6.68
CA GLU A 53 -20.44 2.87 -7.88
C GLU A 53 -18.98 2.43 -7.93
N TYR A 54 -18.78 1.16 -8.30
CA TYR A 54 -17.48 0.51 -8.36
C TYR A 54 -17.23 0.03 -9.80
N GLY A 55 -16.20 0.57 -10.45
CA GLY A 55 -15.69 0.05 -11.71
C GLY A 55 -14.55 -0.94 -11.50
N GLU A 56 -13.96 -1.42 -12.60
CA GLU A 56 -12.90 -2.44 -12.56
C GLU A 56 -11.73 -2.05 -11.63
N ARG A 57 -11.29 -0.79 -11.68
CA ARG A 57 -10.18 -0.31 -10.84
C ARG A 57 -10.52 -0.40 -9.35
N GLU A 58 -11.72 0.02 -8.94
CA GLU A 58 -12.13 -0.04 -7.54
C GLU A 58 -12.26 -1.49 -7.06
N LEU A 59 -12.80 -2.39 -7.89
CA LEU A 59 -12.89 -3.81 -7.59
C LEU A 59 -11.50 -4.45 -7.48
N LEU A 60 -10.58 -4.11 -8.39
CA LEU A 60 -9.21 -4.62 -8.36
C LEU A 60 -8.47 -4.15 -7.10
N ALA A 61 -8.63 -2.88 -6.71
CA ALA A 61 -8.06 -2.35 -5.47
C ALA A 61 -8.60 -3.10 -4.25
N ALA A 62 -9.92 -3.30 -4.17
CA ALA A 62 -10.55 -4.04 -3.07
C ALA A 62 -10.08 -5.50 -3.00
N ALA A 63 -10.05 -6.18 -4.15
CA ALA A 63 -9.59 -7.56 -4.27
C ALA A 63 -8.11 -7.71 -3.90
N TYR A 64 -7.29 -6.71 -4.25
CA TYR A 64 -5.87 -6.75 -3.97
C TYR A 64 -5.57 -6.44 -2.50
N ALA A 65 -6.28 -5.48 -1.90
CA ALA A 65 -6.20 -5.21 -0.47
C ALA A 65 -6.52 -6.47 0.35
N ASP A 66 -7.61 -7.15 0.00
CA ASP A 66 -8.04 -8.40 0.61
C ASP A 66 -7.01 -9.54 0.49
N GLU A 67 -6.29 -9.61 -0.64
CA GLU A 67 -5.18 -10.54 -0.82
C GLU A 67 -3.97 -10.21 0.06
N LEU A 68 -3.60 -8.93 0.17
CA LEU A 68 -2.50 -8.49 1.03
C LEU A 68 -2.80 -8.72 2.51
N GLU A 69 -4.03 -8.42 2.94
CA GLU A 69 -4.52 -8.69 4.30
C GLU A 69 -4.35 -10.16 4.67
N ARG A 70 -4.79 -11.09 3.80
CA ARG A 70 -4.60 -12.53 4.01
C ARG A 70 -3.12 -12.94 3.99
N ARG A 71 -2.36 -12.48 2.99
CA ARG A 71 -0.97 -12.90 2.78
C ARG A 71 -0.07 -12.51 3.94
N TYR A 72 -0.24 -11.29 4.45
CA TYR A 72 0.58 -10.76 5.53
C TYR A 72 -0.08 -10.93 6.91
N GLN A 73 -1.30 -11.46 6.96
CA GLN A 73 -2.07 -11.66 8.19
C GLN A 73 -2.26 -10.36 8.97
N ILE A 74 -2.64 -9.30 8.25
CA ILE A 74 -2.81 -7.95 8.79
C ILE A 74 -4.26 -7.50 8.70
N SER A 75 -4.66 -6.56 9.56
CA SER A 75 -5.98 -5.96 9.49
C SER A 75 -6.10 -4.97 8.32
N PRO A 76 -7.32 -4.63 7.86
CA PRO A 76 -7.54 -3.56 6.90
C PRO A 76 -6.91 -2.22 7.35
N SER A 77 -6.98 -1.90 8.64
CA SER A 77 -6.40 -0.67 9.20
C SER A 77 -4.88 -0.66 9.14
N ASP A 78 -4.21 -1.80 9.36
CA ASP A 78 -2.75 -1.90 9.24
C ASP A 78 -2.31 -1.67 7.79
N LEU A 79 -3.04 -2.27 6.84
CA LEU A 79 -2.77 -2.07 5.41
C LEU A 79 -2.99 -0.61 5.00
N ALA A 80 -4.09 0.01 5.46
CA ALA A 80 -4.37 1.42 5.20
C ALA A 80 -3.28 2.33 5.76
N PHE A 81 -2.80 2.04 6.98
CA PHE A 81 -1.67 2.76 7.57
C PHE A 81 -0.38 2.56 6.75
N ALA A 82 -0.11 1.34 6.26
CA ALA A 82 1.05 1.09 5.40
C ALA A 82 0.98 1.90 4.08
N VAL A 83 -0.20 2.00 3.46
CA VAL A 83 -0.39 2.88 2.29
C VAL A 83 -0.15 4.35 2.67
N ARG A 84 -0.63 4.78 3.85
CA ARG A 84 -0.40 6.14 4.36
C ARG A 84 1.09 6.43 4.58
N VAL A 85 1.84 5.49 5.12
CA VAL A 85 3.31 5.57 5.27
C VAL A 85 3.99 5.78 3.92
N LEU A 86 3.46 5.22 2.82
CA LEU A 86 4.02 5.43 1.48
C LEU A 86 3.59 6.77 0.86
N ALA A 87 2.42 7.29 1.22
CA ALA A 87 1.85 8.50 0.63
C ALA A 87 2.22 9.80 1.36
N GLU A 88 2.45 9.74 2.68
CA GLU A 88 2.66 10.92 3.53
C GLU A 88 4.11 10.97 4.04
N PRO A 89 4.96 11.90 3.55
CA PRO A 89 6.38 11.95 3.89
C PRO A 89 6.67 12.09 5.39
N ALA A 90 5.84 12.85 6.12
CA ALA A 90 5.99 13.02 7.57
C ALA A 90 5.76 11.69 8.32
N VAL A 91 4.69 10.97 7.98
CA VAL A 91 4.38 9.64 8.56
C VAL A 91 5.50 8.65 8.24
N ALA A 92 6.03 8.69 7.01
CA ALA A 92 7.15 7.84 6.59
C ALA A 92 8.40 8.07 7.44
N ALA A 93 8.74 9.34 7.73
CA ALA A 93 9.89 9.70 8.53
C ALA A 93 9.76 9.20 9.97
N ASP A 94 8.59 9.37 10.59
CA ASP A 94 8.34 8.93 11.96
C ASP A 94 8.35 7.40 12.09
N VAL A 95 7.71 6.68 11.16
CA VAL A 95 7.72 5.20 11.16
C VAL A 95 9.13 4.66 10.89
N ARG A 96 9.91 5.31 10.02
CA ARG A 96 11.32 4.94 9.81
C ARG A 96 12.13 5.11 11.09
N ARG A 97 11.98 6.24 11.79
CA ARG A 97 12.65 6.48 13.08
C ARG A 97 12.27 5.44 14.13
N LEU A 98 10.99 5.04 14.19
CA LEU A 98 10.57 3.91 15.03
C LEU A 98 11.27 2.60 14.63
N GLY A 99 11.39 2.33 13.32
CA GLY A 99 12.10 1.17 12.79
C GLY A 99 13.60 1.14 13.17
N GLU A 100 14.26 2.31 13.19
CA GLU A 100 15.63 2.47 13.66
C GLU A 100 15.76 2.20 15.16
N LEU A 101 14.90 2.82 15.98
CA LEU A 101 14.88 2.63 17.45
C LEU A 101 14.62 1.17 17.84
N THR A 102 13.79 0.47 17.07
CA THR A 102 13.50 -0.96 17.25
C THR A 102 14.51 -1.90 16.58
N ARG A 103 15.54 -1.35 15.93
CA ARG A 103 16.57 -2.09 15.16
C ARG A 103 16.01 -3.02 14.07
N ARG A 104 14.82 -2.70 13.56
CA ARG A 104 14.20 -3.40 12.43
C ARG A 104 14.60 -2.81 11.09
N ILE A 105 15.02 -1.55 11.08
CA ILE A 105 15.59 -0.88 9.92
C ILE A 105 17.05 -0.57 10.27
N ASN A 106 17.98 -1.25 9.59
CA ASN A 106 19.36 -0.84 9.62
C ASN A 106 19.52 0.33 8.64
N THR A 107 19.78 1.51 9.17
CA THR A 107 20.32 2.60 8.35
C THR A 107 21.74 2.18 7.97
N PRO A 108 22.05 1.97 6.68
CA PRO A 108 23.43 1.76 6.28
C PRO A 108 24.26 2.93 6.79
N PRO A 109 25.54 2.74 7.16
CA PRO A 109 26.39 3.88 7.48
C PRO A 109 26.26 4.90 6.34
N PRO A 110 26.16 6.21 6.64
CA PRO A 110 26.11 7.22 5.60
C PRO A 110 27.27 6.97 4.63
N VAL A 111 27.04 7.12 3.33
CA VAL A 111 28.10 6.95 2.31
C VAL A 111 29.34 7.79 2.67
N ALA A 112 29.15 8.93 3.35
CA ALA A 112 30.23 9.75 3.92
C ALA A 112 31.17 8.99 4.89
N ALA A 113 30.68 8.01 5.65
CA ALA A 113 31.50 7.16 6.51
C ALA A 113 32.35 6.17 5.70
N LEU A 114 31.81 5.67 4.57
CA LEU A 114 32.57 4.85 3.62
C LEU A 114 33.60 5.70 2.85
N ASP A 115 33.26 6.94 2.50
CA ASP A 115 34.19 7.89 1.88
C ASP A 115 35.32 8.29 2.83
N PHE A 116 35.03 8.43 4.13
CA PHE A 116 36.04 8.69 5.15
C PHE A 116 37.04 7.54 5.28
N GLU A 117 36.57 6.29 5.35
CA GLU A 117 37.44 5.11 5.38
C GLU A 117 38.24 4.95 4.09
N ALA A 118 37.63 5.20 2.93
CA ALA A 118 38.33 5.19 1.65
C ALA A 118 39.41 6.28 1.55
N GLN A 119 39.13 7.50 2.05
CA GLN A 119 40.13 8.57 2.12
C GLN A 119 41.27 8.24 3.08
N LYS A 120 40.95 7.66 4.24
CA LYS A 120 41.96 7.22 5.20
C LYS A 120 42.87 6.14 4.60
N ALA A 121 42.29 5.15 3.92
CA ALA A 121 43.04 4.10 3.25
C ALA A 121 43.96 4.65 2.15
N ARG A 122 43.47 5.59 1.33
CA ARG A 122 44.31 6.28 0.32
C ARG A 122 45.48 7.03 0.95
N ARG A 123 45.24 7.78 2.03
CA ARG A 123 46.32 8.48 2.76
C ARG A 123 47.37 7.53 3.35
N LEU A 124 46.98 6.32 3.75
CA LEU A 124 47.89 5.29 4.25
C LEU A 124 48.73 4.64 3.14
N LEU A 125 48.23 4.61 1.91
CA LEU A 125 48.98 4.13 0.74
C LEU A 125 49.94 5.18 0.18
N ASP A 126 49.67 6.46 0.42
CA ASP A 126 50.51 7.59 -0.03
C ASP A 126 51.57 8.01 1.02
N LEU A 127 51.68 7.30 2.15
CA LEU A 127 52.72 7.52 3.16
C LEU A 127 54.04 6.83 2.71
N PRO A 128 55.17 7.55 2.66
CA PRO A 128 56.48 7.02 2.24
C PRO A 128 57.11 6.05 3.25
#